data_AF-A0A9W7E521-F1
#
_entry.id   AF-A0A9W7E521-F1
#
_cell.length_a   1.000
_cell.length_b   1.000
_cell.length_c   1.000
_cell.angle_alpha   90.00
_cell.angle_beta   90.00
_cell.angle_gamma   90.00
#
_symmetry.space_group_name_H-M   'P 1'
#
loop_
_entity.id
_entity.type
_entity.pdbx_description
1 polymer ?
#
loop_
_entity_poly.entity_id
_entity_poly.type
_entity_poly.pdbx_seq_one_letter_code
_entity_poly.pdbx_strand_id
1 'polypeptide(L)'
;PETKSFNAISNGLLVAPILQKLILSRYPLQALDFAQSVSELPISRIIPCHFANDLRYTGPDFLRAFGFLAPGGLTCGGPRPLEADFRQLEEAERSLVTSGAIAKEPTMLGGRGITREDVIRETENRCRKGVCTQEAKRF
;
A
#
# COMPACT_ATOMS: atom_id res chain seq x y z
N PRO A 1 12.57 3.19 -24.57
CA PRO A 1 11.26 2.68 -24.07
C PRO A 1 11.37 2.14 -22.64
N GLU A 2 12.32 1.23 -22.38
CA GLU A 2 12.56 0.63 -21.05
C GLU A 2 13.02 1.61 -19.98
N THR A 3 13.81 2.63 -20.34
CA THR A 3 14.31 3.62 -19.37
C THR A 3 13.21 4.50 -18.79
N LYS A 4 12.06 4.64 -19.45
CA LYS A 4 10.93 5.47 -18.95
C LYS A 4 10.30 4.85 -17.70
N SER A 5 9.99 3.56 -17.75
CA SER A 5 9.43 2.80 -16.64
C SER A 5 10.35 2.83 -15.43
N PHE A 6 11.64 2.56 -15.64
CA PHE A 6 12.64 2.62 -14.57
C PHE A 6 12.78 4.03 -13.98
N ASN A 7 12.88 5.06 -14.82
CA ASN A 7 13.02 6.44 -14.35
C ASN A 7 11.79 6.96 -13.59
N ALA A 8 10.59 6.46 -13.90
CA ALA A 8 9.36 6.85 -13.21
C ALA A 8 9.34 6.46 -11.72
N ILE A 9 10.12 5.45 -11.33
CA ILE A 9 10.15 4.90 -9.97
C ILE A 9 11.50 5.06 -9.25
N SER A 10 12.57 5.40 -9.97
CA SER A 10 13.93 5.39 -9.42
C SER A 10 14.30 6.58 -8.54
N ASN A 11 13.55 7.69 -8.64
CA ASN A 11 13.92 8.97 -8.02
C ASN A 11 13.02 9.33 -6.83
N GLY A 12 13.23 8.68 -5.69
CA GLY A 12 12.59 9.07 -4.43
C GLY A 12 12.16 7.88 -3.58
N LEU A 13 11.37 8.17 -2.55
CA LEU A 13 10.84 7.15 -1.66
C LEU A 13 9.57 6.54 -2.23
N LEU A 14 9.59 5.21 -2.42
CA LEU A 14 8.50 4.47 -3.00
C LEU A 14 8.30 3.15 -2.25
N VAL A 15 7.05 2.83 -1.92
CA VAL A 15 6.64 1.47 -1.57
C VAL A 15 6.59 0.63 -2.85
N ALA A 16 7.24 -0.52 -2.90
CA ALA A 16 7.34 -1.31 -4.14
C ALA A 16 5.95 -1.61 -4.75
N PRO A 17 5.77 -1.49 -6.08
CA PRO A 17 4.45 -1.60 -6.74
C PRO A 17 3.68 -2.89 -6.39
N ILE A 18 4.39 -4.02 -6.27
CA ILE A 18 3.80 -5.30 -5.87
C ILE A 18 3.22 -5.27 -4.45
N LEU A 19 3.90 -4.57 -3.51
CA LEU A 19 3.42 -4.39 -2.16
C LEU A 19 2.17 -3.51 -2.16
N GLN A 20 2.16 -2.46 -2.99
CA GLN A 20 0.99 -1.59 -3.12
C GLN A 20 -0.22 -2.38 -3.61
N LYS A 21 -0.07 -3.12 -4.71
CA LYS A 21 -1.23 -3.73 -5.38
C LYS A 21 -1.61 -5.10 -4.90
N LEU A 22 -0.70 -5.95 -4.40
CA LEU A 22 -1.03 -7.35 -4.07
C LEU A 22 -1.02 -7.68 -2.57
N ILE A 23 -0.44 -6.82 -1.73
CA ILE A 23 -0.22 -7.16 -0.30
C ILE A 23 -0.85 -6.11 0.62
N LEU A 24 -0.27 -4.91 0.68
CA LEU A 24 -0.58 -3.92 1.71
C LEU A 24 -1.99 -3.35 1.57
N SER A 25 -2.49 -3.25 0.35
CA SER A 25 -3.86 -2.75 0.14
C SER A 25 -4.96 -3.70 0.62
N ARG A 26 -4.63 -4.94 0.98
CA ARG A 26 -5.60 -5.86 1.61
C ARG A 26 -5.81 -5.54 3.09
N TYR A 27 -4.85 -4.88 3.71
CA TYR A 27 -4.83 -4.52 5.12
C TYR A 27 -4.49 -3.01 5.25
N PRO A 28 -5.29 -2.14 4.62
CA PRO A 28 -4.91 -0.73 4.45
C PRO A 28 -4.79 -0.01 5.79
N LEU A 29 -5.64 -0.33 6.77
CA LEU A 29 -5.58 0.28 8.09
C LEU A 29 -4.34 -0.17 8.87
N GLN A 30 -4.02 -1.47 8.84
CA GLN A 30 -2.85 -2.01 9.54
C GLN A 30 -1.56 -1.44 8.93
N ALA A 31 -1.49 -1.37 7.60
CA ALA A 31 -0.34 -0.78 6.91
C ALA A 31 -0.20 0.73 7.18
N LEU A 32 -1.33 1.48 7.22
CA LEU A 32 -1.31 2.90 7.58
C LEU A 32 -0.96 3.13 9.06
N ASP A 33 -1.51 2.34 9.99
CA ASP A 33 -1.22 2.43 11.42
C ASP A 33 0.28 2.18 11.68
N PHE A 34 0.86 1.18 11.01
CA PHE A 34 2.30 0.93 11.02
C PHE A 34 3.10 2.08 10.43
N ALA A 35 2.70 2.59 9.26
CA ALA A 35 3.40 3.70 8.62
C ALA A 35 3.36 4.97 9.49
N GLN A 36 2.23 5.21 10.16
CA GLN A 36 2.05 6.32 11.07
C GLN A 36 2.96 6.19 12.29
N SER A 37 3.01 5.04 12.95
CA SER A 37 3.88 4.85 14.12
C SER A 37 5.36 4.99 13.78
N VAL A 38 5.81 4.50 12.62
CA VAL A 38 7.19 4.69 12.15
C VAL A 38 7.47 6.16 11.83
N SER A 39 6.48 6.90 11.32
CA SER A 39 6.63 8.31 10.94
C SER A 39 6.88 9.26 12.12
N GLU A 40 6.55 8.81 13.35
CA GLU A 40 6.77 9.58 14.58
C GLU A 40 8.21 9.48 15.09
N LEU A 41 9.01 8.54 14.57
CA LEU A 41 10.42 8.43 14.89
C LEU A 41 11.20 9.65 14.32
N PRO A 42 12.28 10.11 14.99
CA PRO A 42 13.13 11.21 14.51
C PRO A 42 14.02 10.77 13.34
N ILE A 43 13.41 10.39 12.22
CA ILE A 43 14.08 9.92 11.01
C ILE A 43 14.69 11.12 10.28
N SER A 44 16.00 11.04 10.03
CA SER A 44 16.75 12.00 9.21
C SER A 44 17.26 11.39 7.89
N ARG A 45 17.16 10.08 7.74
CA ARG A 45 17.63 9.32 6.58
C ARG A 45 16.84 8.01 6.45
N ILE A 46 16.52 7.64 5.22
CA ILE A 46 15.92 6.35 4.89
C ILE A 46 16.84 5.60 3.93
N ILE A 47 17.09 4.33 4.24
CA ILE A 47 17.91 3.42 3.44
C ILE A 47 16.98 2.33 2.88
N PRO A 48 16.37 2.53 1.71
CA PRO A 48 15.55 1.49 1.09
C PRO A 48 16.43 0.35 0.57
N CYS A 49 15.86 -0.85 0.47
CA CYS A 49 16.53 -2.00 -0.14
C CYS A 49 16.68 -1.90 -1.67
N HIS A 50 16.12 -0.87 -2.30
CA HIS A 50 16.02 -0.71 -3.75
C HIS A 50 16.35 0.73 -4.17
N PHE A 51 16.82 0.91 -5.41
CA PHE A 51 17.20 2.20 -6.01
C PHE A 51 18.25 2.97 -5.19
N ALA A 52 18.04 4.27 -4.95
CA ALA A 52 18.95 5.11 -4.18
C ALA A 52 18.87 4.79 -2.68
N ASN A 53 20.03 4.54 -2.06
CA ASN A 53 20.16 4.07 -0.68
C ASN A 53 20.52 5.16 0.35
N ASP A 54 20.62 6.42 -0.08
CA ASP A 54 20.92 7.56 0.79
C ASP A 54 19.88 8.66 0.61
N LEU A 55 18.65 8.37 1.03
CA LEU A 55 17.55 9.30 0.92
C LEU A 55 17.45 10.17 2.18
N ARG A 56 17.65 11.49 2.02
CA ARG A 56 17.49 12.48 3.08
C ARG A 56 16.01 12.85 3.28
N TYR A 57 15.23 11.86 3.70
CA TYR A 57 13.81 11.97 3.98
C TYR A 57 13.52 11.84 5.48
N THR A 58 12.35 12.36 5.88
CA THR A 58 11.87 12.40 7.26
C THR A 58 10.77 11.36 7.52
N GLY A 59 10.35 11.21 8.78
CA GLY A 59 9.20 10.38 9.13
C GLY A 59 7.91 10.75 8.36
N PRO A 60 7.55 12.04 8.26
CA PRO A 60 6.43 12.46 7.40
C PRO A 60 6.58 12.07 5.92
N ASP A 61 7.80 12.08 5.35
CA ASP A 61 8.03 11.56 3.99
C ASP A 61 7.75 10.06 3.89
N PHE A 62 8.15 9.30 4.91
CA PHE A 62 7.86 7.86 4.98
C PHE A 62 6.36 7.60 4.93
N LEU A 63 5.57 8.29 5.75
CA LEU A 63 4.11 8.16 5.74
C LEU A 63 3.50 8.53 4.38
N ARG A 64 4.02 9.59 3.72
CA ARG A 64 3.55 9.99 2.38
C ARG A 64 3.72 8.90 1.33
N ALA A 65 4.76 8.06 1.43
CA ALA A 65 4.97 6.95 0.51
C ALA A 65 3.84 5.89 0.57
N PHE A 66 3.05 5.86 1.65
CA PHE A 66 1.88 5.00 1.82
C PHE A 66 0.56 5.63 1.36
N GLY A 67 0.60 6.82 0.75
CA GLY A 67 -0.61 7.53 0.33
C GLY A 67 -1.49 6.79 -0.70
N PHE A 68 -0.97 5.74 -1.34
CA PHE A 68 -1.74 4.84 -2.20
C PHE A 68 -2.87 4.09 -1.45
N LEU A 69 -2.84 4.04 -0.12
CA LEU A 69 -3.88 3.41 0.73
C LEU A 69 -5.02 4.37 1.15
N ALA A 70 -4.88 5.67 0.90
CA ALA A 70 -5.82 6.69 1.36
C ALA A 70 -6.08 7.76 0.28
N PRO A 71 -6.84 7.42 -0.80
CA PRO A 71 -7.18 8.36 -1.85
C PRO A 71 -7.94 9.57 -1.27
N GLY A 72 -7.24 10.72 -1.19
CA GLY A 72 -7.77 11.98 -0.68
C GLY A 72 -7.22 12.45 0.67
N GLY A 73 -6.40 11.67 1.38
CA GLY A 73 -5.98 11.97 2.76
C GLY A 73 -4.48 12.10 3.03
N LEU A 74 -3.62 11.53 2.18
CA LEU A 74 -2.16 11.64 2.29
C LEU A 74 -1.63 12.23 0.99
N THR A 75 -0.87 13.33 1.11
CA THR A 75 -0.38 14.12 -0.02
C THR A 75 0.27 13.25 -1.10
N CYS A 76 -0.23 13.35 -2.33
CA CYS A 76 0.39 12.80 -3.53
C CYS A 76 1.82 13.35 -3.65
N GLY A 77 2.86 12.51 -3.67
CA GLY A 77 4.22 13.05 -3.74
C GLY A 77 5.39 12.10 -3.95
N GLY A 78 5.16 10.79 -4.07
CA GLY A 78 6.22 9.83 -4.36
C GLY A 78 6.32 9.48 -5.86
N PRO A 79 7.43 8.89 -6.31
CA PRO A 79 7.52 8.22 -7.60
C PRO A 79 6.36 7.24 -7.77
N ARG A 80 5.86 7.05 -8.99
CA ARG A 80 4.79 6.09 -9.26
C ARG A 80 5.08 5.33 -10.54
N PRO A 81 4.76 4.03 -10.60
CA PRO A 81 4.76 3.30 -11.86
C PRO A 81 3.90 4.02 -12.89
N LEU A 82 4.29 3.93 -14.16
CA LEU A 82 3.39 4.32 -15.24
C LEU A 82 2.19 3.38 -15.23
N GLU A 83 1.02 3.91 -15.59
CA GLU A 83 -0.23 3.13 -15.64
C GLU A 83 -0.09 1.87 -16.51
N ALA A 84 0.61 2.01 -17.64
CA ALA A 84 0.88 0.89 -18.56
C ALA A 84 1.71 -0.23 -17.90
N ASP A 85 2.67 0.12 -17.02
CA ASP A 85 3.50 -0.84 -16.30
C ASP A 85 2.72 -1.48 -15.13
N PHE A 86 1.81 -0.72 -14.51
CA PHE A 86 1.04 -1.19 -13.38
C PHE A 86 -0.08 -2.18 -13.77
N ARG A 87 -0.56 -2.09 -15.03
CA ARG A 87 -1.63 -2.95 -15.57
C ARG A 87 -1.40 -4.44 -15.34
N GLN A 88 -0.17 -4.93 -15.49
CA GLN A 88 0.14 -6.34 -15.27
C GLN A 88 -0.16 -6.78 -13.83
N LEU A 89 0.07 -5.91 -12.84
CA LEU A 89 -0.27 -6.18 -11.44
C LEU A 89 -1.78 -6.17 -11.21
N GLU A 90 -2.53 -5.31 -11.91
CA GLU A 90 -4.00 -5.29 -11.84
C GLU A 90 -4.63 -6.55 -12.44
N GLU A 91 -4.10 -7.02 -13.57
CA GLU A 91 -4.53 -8.26 -14.21
C GLU A 91 -4.20 -9.48 -13.34
N ALA A 92 -2.99 -9.51 -12.77
CA ALA A 92 -2.57 -10.54 -11.82
C ALA A 92 -3.48 -10.55 -10.58
N GLU A 93 -3.77 -9.39 -10.00
CA GLU A 93 -4.72 -9.27 -8.89
C GLU A 93 -6.06 -9.88 -9.27
N ARG A 94 -6.64 -9.47 -10.41
CA ARG A 94 -7.95 -9.95 -10.86
C ARG A 94 -7.98 -11.47 -10.94
N SER A 95 -6.95 -12.07 -11.55
CA SER A 95 -6.81 -13.53 -11.64
C SER A 95 -6.69 -14.20 -10.27
N LEU A 96 -5.93 -13.61 -9.34
CA LEU A 96 -5.75 -14.15 -7.99
C LEU A 96 -7.04 -14.04 -7.14
N VAL A 97 -7.81 -12.96 -7.33
CA VAL A 97 -9.13 -12.80 -6.69
C VAL A 97 -10.13 -13.80 -7.28
N THR A 98 -10.21 -13.92 -8.61
CA THR A 98 -11.12 -14.85 -9.28
C THR A 98 -10.82 -16.31 -8.93
N SER A 99 -9.55 -16.69 -8.83
CA SER A 99 -9.18 -18.04 -8.39
C SER A 99 -9.42 -18.29 -6.89
N GLY A 100 -9.71 -17.23 -6.11
CA GLY A 100 -9.82 -17.29 -4.66
C GLY A 100 -8.48 -17.55 -3.97
N ALA A 101 -7.36 -17.26 -4.64
CA ALA A 101 -6.01 -17.32 -4.07
C ALA A 101 -5.80 -16.20 -3.04
N ILE A 102 -6.30 -14.99 -3.34
CA ILE A 102 -6.30 -13.84 -2.45
C ILE A 102 -7.71 -13.29 -2.27
N ALA A 103 -7.94 -12.58 -1.17
CA ALA A 103 -9.20 -11.87 -0.95
C ALA A 103 -9.23 -10.54 -1.72
N LYS A 104 -10.45 -10.07 -2.01
CA LYS A 104 -10.67 -8.77 -2.63
C LYS A 104 -10.11 -7.64 -1.75
N GLU A 105 -9.66 -6.58 -2.40
CA GLU A 105 -9.29 -5.32 -1.76
C GLU A 105 -10.54 -4.70 -1.09
N PRO A 106 -10.44 -4.26 0.18
CA PRO A 106 -11.53 -3.56 0.84
C PRO A 106 -11.69 -2.16 0.24
N THR A 107 -12.80 -1.51 0.54
CA THR A 107 -13.05 -0.13 0.16
C THR A 107 -11.97 0.78 0.77
N MET A 108 -11.42 1.69 -0.03
CA MET A 108 -10.34 2.57 0.41
C MET A 108 -10.83 3.65 1.37
N LEU A 109 -10.02 3.93 2.40
CA LEU A 109 -10.31 4.96 3.41
C LEU A 109 -10.33 6.36 2.78
N GLY A 110 -11.31 7.19 3.16
CA GLY A 110 -11.41 8.59 2.73
C GLY A 110 -12.07 8.82 1.36
N GLY A 111 -12.19 7.79 0.51
CA GLY A 111 -12.99 7.87 -0.70
C GLY A 111 -14.49 7.83 -0.38
N ARG A 112 -15.29 8.79 -0.85
CA ARG A 112 -16.77 8.82 -0.69
C ARG A 112 -17.28 8.81 0.77
N GLY A 113 -16.48 9.28 1.74
CA GLY A 113 -16.90 9.35 3.15
C GLY A 113 -16.80 8.02 3.93
N ILE A 114 -16.09 7.04 3.38
CA ILE A 114 -15.85 5.73 4.01
C ILE A 114 -15.02 5.90 5.29
N THR A 115 -15.50 5.34 6.40
CA THR A 115 -14.86 5.43 7.71
C THR A 115 -13.92 4.26 7.99
N ARG A 116 -13.13 4.33 9.08
CA ARG A 116 -12.28 3.21 9.49
C ARG A 116 -13.12 1.99 9.88
N GLU A 117 -14.27 2.20 10.51
CA GLU A 117 -15.21 1.14 10.91
C GLU A 117 -15.75 0.38 9.69
N ASP A 118 -16.01 1.07 8.58
CA ASP A 118 -16.43 0.44 7.33
C ASP A 118 -15.36 -0.52 6.79
N VAL A 119 -14.11 -0.06 6.77
CA VAL A 119 -12.97 -0.87 6.32
C VAL A 119 -12.74 -2.07 7.25
N ILE A 120 -12.83 -1.85 8.56
CA ILE A 120 -12.72 -2.90 9.59
C ILE A 120 -13.77 -4.00 9.34
N ARG A 121 -15.02 -3.63 9.11
CA ARG A 121 -16.11 -4.59 8.83
C ARG A 121 -15.84 -5.46 7.60
N GLU A 122 -15.19 -4.90 6.58
CA GLU A 122 -14.77 -5.63 5.37
C GLU A 122 -13.54 -6.52 5.59
N THR A 123 -12.68 -6.21 6.58
CA THR A 123 -11.45 -6.95 6.86
C THR A 123 -11.56 -7.99 7.97
N GLU A 124 -12.40 -7.77 8.98
CA GLU A 124 -12.50 -8.59 10.22
C GLU A 124 -12.93 -10.04 10.00
N ASN A 125 -13.73 -10.31 8.96
CA ASN A 125 -14.32 -11.63 8.72
C ASN A 125 -13.98 -12.17 7.34
N ARG A 126 -12.69 -12.17 6.94
CA ARG A 126 -12.28 -12.79 5.67
C ARG A 126 -12.39 -14.30 5.74
N CYS A 127 -13.58 -14.78 5.42
CA CYS A 127 -13.88 -16.19 5.24
C CYS A 127 -13.43 -16.63 3.85
N ARG A 128 -12.59 -17.66 3.78
CA ARG A 128 -12.18 -18.34 2.54
C ARG A 128 -12.80 -19.73 2.50
N LYS A 129 -13.69 -19.98 1.54
CA LYS A 129 -14.37 -21.29 1.38
C LYS A 129 -15.00 -21.82 2.69
N GLY A 130 -15.65 -20.95 3.46
CA GLY A 130 -16.25 -21.31 4.75
C GLY A 130 -15.28 -21.35 5.94
N VAL A 131 -13.98 -21.10 5.73
CA VAL A 131 -12.98 -20.97 6.79
C VAL A 131 -12.73 -19.50 7.08
N CYS A 132 -13.25 -19.03 8.20
CA CYS A 132 -13.00 -17.67 8.69
C CYS A 132 -11.85 -17.71 9.68
N THR A 133 -10.72 -17.09 9.33
CA THR A 133 -9.68 -16.80 10.31
C THR A 133 -10.02 -15.47 10.97
N GLN A 134 -10.27 -15.49 12.28
CA GLN A 134 -10.27 -14.29 13.09
C GLN A 134 -8.90 -13.61 12.93
N GLU A 135 -8.87 -12.29 12.72
CA GLU A 135 -7.59 -11.57 12.75
C GLU A 135 -6.86 -11.89 14.06
N ALA A 136 -5.56 -12.13 13.97
CA ALA A 136 -4.73 -12.27 15.17
C ALA A 136 -4.91 -11.00 16.01
N LYS A 137 -5.25 -11.15 17.30
CA LYS A 137 -5.39 -10.02 18.23
C LYS A 137 -4.14 -9.15 18.12
N ARG A 138 -4.34 -7.85 17.88
CA ARG A 138 -3.26 -6.84 17.87
C ARG A 138 -2.45 -6.97 19.18
N PHE A 139 -1.12 -7.01 19.06
CA PHE A 139 -0.19 -6.92 20.18
C PHE A 139 -0.08 -5.48 20.68
#